data_AF-A0A9E2E8P6-F1
#
_entry.id   AF-A0A9E2E8P6-F1
#
_cell.length_a   1.000
_cell.length_b   1.000
_cell.length_c   1.000
_cell.angle_alpha   90.00
_cell.angle_beta   90.00
_cell.angle_gamma   90.00
#
_symmetry.space_group_name_H-M   'P 1'
#
loop_
_entity.id
_entity.type
_entity.pdbx_description
1 polymer ?
#
loop_
_entity_poly.entity_id
_entity_poly.type
_entity_poly.pdbx_seq_one_letter_code
_entity_poly.pdbx_strand_id
1 'polypeptide(L)'
;DFKRHVFEMARQPWGKMKNRGKSNGPFFPDCVDKSDDTSTVPIINDPNDLVVVVAGGAGGKSMWCPTAGAQTLSASKAIDLGPTS
;
A
#
# COMPACT_ATOMS: atom_id res chain seq x y z
N ASP A 1 -16.48 0.50 -3.04
CA ASP A 1 -15.25 -0.28 -3.18
C ASP A 1 -14.28 0.12 -2.07
N PHE A 2 -13.86 -0.86 -1.27
CA PHE A 2 -12.73 -0.86 -0.34
C PHE A 2 -11.60 0.11 -0.72
N LYS A 3 -10.93 -0.31 -1.78
CA LYS A 3 -9.64 0.22 -2.20
C LYS A 3 -9.78 1.65 -2.71
N ARG A 4 -10.88 1.93 -3.43
CA ARG A 4 -11.17 3.28 -3.91
C ARG A 4 -11.36 4.28 -2.77
N HIS A 5 -12.07 3.90 -1.71
CA HIS A 5 -12.26 4.77 -0.55
C HIS A 5 -10.94 5.08 0.17
N VAL A 6 -10.11 4.06 0.41
CA VAL A 6 -8.77 4.25 1.02
C VAL A 6 -7.90 5.10 0.10
N PHE A 7 -7.90 4.84 -1.21
CA PHE A 7 -7.19 5.66 -2.18
C PHE A 7 -7.62 7.12 -2.11
N GLU A 8 -8.92 7.43 -2.10
CA GLU A 8 -9.40 8.83 -2.07
C GLU A 8 -9.03 9.55 -0.75
N MET A 9 -9.12 8.86 0.39
CA MET A 9 -8.93 9.47 1.72
C MET A 9 -7.47 9.51 2.17
N ALA A 10 -6.66 8.54 1.77
CA ALA A 10 -5.27 8.43 2.21
C ALA A 10 -4.39 9.39 1.39
N ARG A 11 -4.26 10.61 1.89
CA ARG A 11 -3.50 11.70 1.28
C ARG A 11 -2.53 12.34 2.28
N GLN A 12 -1.43 12.90 1.78
CA GLN A 12 -0.51 13.75 2.54
C GLN A 12 -0.15 15.01 1.73
N PRO A 13 0.09 16.17 2.37
CA PRO A 13 0.55 17.36 1.66
C PRO A 13 1.92 17.14 1.00
N TRP A 14 2.09 17.67 -0.22
CA TRP A 14 3.31 17.56 -0.99
C TRP A 14 4.52 18.10 -0.23
N GLY A 15 4.38 19.21 0.50
CA GLY A 15 5.46 19.78 1.31
C GLY A 15 6.03 18.82 2.36
N LYS A 16 5.26 17.82 2.82
CA LYS A 16 5.74 16.77 3.74
C LYS A 16 6.45 15.61 3.03
N MET A 17 6.19 15.42 1.75
CA MET A 17 6.80 14.39 0.89
C MET A 17 8.02 14.92 0.13
N LYS A 18 8.03 16.21 -0.21
CA LYS A 18 9.09 16.90 -0.96
C LYS A 18 10.44 16.66 -0.31
N ASN A 19 11.43 16.29 -1.12
CA ASN A 19 12.79 15.94 -0.71
C ASN A 19 12.92 14.69 0.18
N ARG A 20 11.95 13.77 0.17
CA ARG A 20 12.01 12.49 0.91
C ARG A 20 11.81 11.30 -0.03
N GLY A 21 12.49 10.20 0.27
CA GLY A 21 12.34 8.94 -0.47
C GLY A 21 12.54 9.13 -1.98
N LYS A 22 11.59 8.64 -2.79
CA LYS A 22 11.58 8.81 -4.26
C LYS A 22 10.74 10.02 -4.72
N SER A 23 10.65 11.11 -3.94
CA SER A 23 9.87 12.32 -4.30
C SER A 23 10.25 12.91 -5.67
N ASN A 24 11.50 12.71 -6.11
CA ASN A 24 11.97 13.19 -7.42
C ASN A 24 11.81 12.16 -8.55
N GLY A 25 11.10 11.05 -8.30
CA GLY A 25 10.83 10.02 -9.29
C GLY A 25 9.69 10.37 -10.27
N PRO A 26 9.57 9.62 -11.38
CA PRO A 26 8.57 9.87 -12.43
C PRO A 26 7.13 9.46 -12.06
N PHE A 27 6.92 8.90 -10.87
CA PHE A 27 5.76 8.04 -10.60
C PHE A 27 4.56 8.73 -9.96
N PHE A 28 4.53 10.06 -9.76
CA PHE A 28 3.35 10.66 -9.12
C PHE A 28 2.21 10.84 -10.12
N PRO A 29 0.94 10.70 -9.70
CA PRO A 29 -0.19 10.94 -10.59
C PRO A 29 -0.26 12.40 -11.02
N ASP A 30 -0.80 12.65 -12.22
CA ASP A 30 -0.85 13.99 -12.83
C ASP A 30 -1.62 15.02 -11.99
N CYS A 31 -2.48 14.57 -11.07
CA CYS A 31 -3.23 15.44 -10.17
C CYS A 31 -2.38 16.07 -9.05
N VAL A 32 -1.12 15.64 -8.88
CA VAL A 32 -0.22 16.18 -7.86
C VAL A 32 0.56 17.36 -8.43
N ASP A 33 0.22 18.56 -7.98
CA ASP A 33 0.99 19.77 -8.27
C ASP A 33 2.22 19.84 -7.35
N LYS A 34 3.40 19.58 -7.91
CA LYS A 34 4.67 19.60 -7.17
C LYS A 34 5.17 21.02 -6.86
N SER A 35 4.56 22.05 -7.42
CA SER A 35 4.88 23.45 -7.14
C SER A 35 4.13 23.99 -5.92
N ASP A 36 3.01 23.35 -5.56
CA ASP A 36 2.20 23.68 -4.39
C ASP A 36 2.46 22.70 -3.24
N ASP A 37 3.05 23.20 -2.14
CA ASP A 37 3.33 22.39 -0.96
C ASP A 37 2.06 21.90 -0.23
N THR A 38 0.90 22.50 -0.51
CA THR A 38 -0.40 22.06 0.03
C THR A 38 -1.10 21.02 -0.84
N SER A 39 -0.59 20.77 -2.06
CA SER A 39 -1.14 19.78 -2.97
C SER A 39 -1.19 18.40 -2.33
N THR A 40 -2.34 17.71 -2.46
CA THR A 40 -2.57 16.44 -1.78
C THR A 40 -2.03 15.27 -2.60
N VAL A 41 -1.08 14.54 -2.03
CA VAL A 41 -0.41 13.41 -2.65
C VAL A 41 -1.04 12.10 -2.18
N PRO A 42 -1.40 11.19 -3.10
CA PRO A 42 -1.76 9.82 -2.78
C PRO A 42 -0.62 9.04 -2.11
N ILE A 43 -0.96 8.05 -1.27
CA ILE A 43 0.03 7.08 -0.77
C ILE A 43 0.46 6.09 -1.88
N ILE A 44 -0.41 5.84 -2.85
CA ILE A 44 -0.26 4.92 -3.98
C ILE A 44 -0.90 5.53 -5.24
N ASN A 45 -0.46 5.14 -6.44
CA ASN A 45 -0.83 5.83 -7.68
C ASN A 45 -2.18 5.40 -8.24
N ASP A 46 -2.49 4.10 -8.18
CA ASP A 46 -3.75 3.54 -8.65
C ASP A 46 -4.39 2.69 -7.53
N PRO A 47 -5.71 2.79 -7.27
CA PRO A 47 -6.37 1.99 -6.25
C PRO A 47 -6.16 0.47 -6.40
N ASN A 48 -5.88 -0.03 -7.61
CA ASN A 48 -5.59 -1.44 -7.85
C ASN A 48 -4.23 -1.88 -7.28
N ASP A 49 -3.30 -0.94 -7.03
CA ASP A 49 -2.01 -1.21 -6.38
C ASP A 49 -2.16 -1.51 -4.88
N LEU A 50 -3.33 -1.26 -4.29
CA LEU A 50 -3.61 -1.61 -2.90
C LEU A 50 -3.84 -3.11 -2.75
N VAL A 51 -3.02 -3.73 -1.91
CA VAL A 51 -3.28 -5.06 -1.35
C VAL A 51 -3.91 -4.89 0.03
N VAL A 52 -5.12 -5.39 0.20
CA VAL A 52 -5.83 -5.38 1.49
C VAL A 52 -5.82 -6.79 2.06
N VAL A 53 -5.15 -6.96 3.19
CA VAL A 53 -5.10 -8.23 3.92
C VAL A 53 -5.98 -8.10 5.16
N VAL A 54 -7.05 -8.88 5.22
CA VAL A 54 -7.86 -9.02 6.44
C VAL A 54 -7.38 -10.29 7.15
N ALA A 55 -6.63 -10.12 8.23
CA ALA A 55 -6.09 -11.22 9.02
C ALA A 55 -6.75 -11.24 10.41
N GLY A 56 -7.14 -12.44 10.85
CA GLY A 56 -7.77 -12.67 12.14
C GLY A 56 -8.47 -14.03 12.17
N GLY A 57 -8.24 -14.80 13.24
CA GLY A 57 -8.85 -16.11 13.50
C GLY A 57 -8.78 -16.41 15.00
N ALA A 58 -9.37 -17.52 15.46
CA ALA A 58 -9.47 -17.82 16.90
C ALA A 58 -8.12 -17.86 17.65
N GLY A 59 -7.01 -18.06 16.95
CA GLY A 59 -5.66 -17.87 17.47
C GLY A 59 -5.25 -16.40 17.41
N GLY A 60 -5.18 -15.73 18.56
CA GLY A 60 -5.01 -14.27 18.71
C GLY A 60 -3.69 -13.65 18.26
N LYS A 61 -2.95 -14.23 17.30
CA LYS A 61 -1.74 -13.63 16.72
C LYS A 61 -1.70 -13.81 15.21
N SER A 62 -1.71 -12.68 14.50
CA SER A 62 -1.43 -12.60 13.06
C SER A 62 -0.11 -11.85 12.85
N MET A 63 0.76 -12.37 11.99
CA MET A 63 1.99 -11.68 11.58
C MET A 63 1.99 -11.51 10.06
N TRP A 64 2.27 -10.28 9.62
CA TRP A 64 2.53 -9.97 8.21
C TRP A 64 3.92 -9.35 8.10
N CYS A 65 4.79 -9.97 7.30
CA CYS A 65 6.17 -9.52 7.11
C CYS A 65 6.39 -9.20 5.62
N PRO A 66 6.04 -7.98 5.16
CA PRO A 66 6.34 -7.57 3.80
C PRO A 66 7.85 -7.32 3.69
N THR A 67 8.50 -7.94 2.70
CA THR A 67 9.90 -7.64 2.35
C THR A 67 9.94 -6.76 1.11
N ALA A 68 10.87 -5.79 1.08
CA ALA A 68 11.07 -4.93 -0.07
C ALA A 68 12.01 -5.65 -1.07
N GLY A 69 11.49 -6.13 -2.20
CA GLY A 69 12.35 -6.76 -3.20
C GLY A 69 11.60 -7.14 -4.48
N ALA A 70 12.20 -6.84 -5.63
CA ALA A 70 11.69 -7.01 -6.99
C ALA A 70 11.38 -8.46 -7.44
N GLN A 71 11.14 -9.38 -6.52
CA GLN A 71 10.73 -10.75 -6.80
C GLN A 71 9.84 -11.26 -5.67
N THR A 72 8.64 -10.68 -5.52
CA THR A 72 7.60 -11.37 -4.76
C THR A 72 7.02 -12.45 -5.66
N LEU A 73 7.52 -13.68 -5.54
CA LEU A 73 6.78 -14.85 -6.02
C LEU A 73 5.42 -14.80 -5.31
N SER A 74 4.35 -14.61 -6.07
CA SER A 74 2.98 -14.63 -5.55
C SER A 74 2.78 -15.92 -4.77
N ALA A 75 2.60 -15.81 -3.45
CA ALA A 75 2.19 -16.92 -2.61
C ALA A 75 0.72 -17.23 -2.93
N SER A 76 0.51 -18.00 -4.00
CA SER A 76 -0.80 -18.42 -4.52
C SER A 76 -1.21 -19.81 -4.03
N LYS A 77 -0.46 -20.39 -3.09
CA LYS A 77 -0.77 -21.71 -2.52
C LYS A 77 -1.26 -21.58 -1.09
N ALA A 78 -2.51 -21.97 -0.86
CA ALA A 78 -2.99 -22.29 0.46
C ALA A 78 -2.15 -23.48 0.99
N ILE A 79 -1.60 -23.34 2.18
CA ILE A 79 -0.96 -24.46 2.89
C ILE A 79 -2.09 -25.18 3.64
N ASP A 80 -2.42 -26.39 3.21
CA ASP A 80 -3.37 -27.27 3.89
C ASP A 80 -2.67 -27.85 5.13
N LEU A 81 -2.94 -27.24 6.28
CA LEU A 81 -2.53 -27.78 7.57
C LEU A 81 -3.55 -28.87 7.88
N GLY A 82 -3.19 -30.12 7.57
CA GLY A 82 -4.04 -31.30 7.78
C GLY A 82 -4.65 -31.39 9.20
N PRO A 83 -5.58 -32.33 9.42
CA PRO A 83 -6.46 -32.31 10.60
C PRO A 83 -5.65 -32.26 11.90
N THR A 84 -5.93 -31.24 12.71
CA THR A 84 -5.39 -31.12 14.06
C THR A 84 -5.92 -32.25 14.93
N SER A 85 -5.00 -33.09 15.43
CA SER A 85 -5.22 -34.16 16.41
C SER A 85 -5.73 -33.65 17.75
#